data_AF-A0A9D1AP49-F1
#
_entry.id   AF-A0A9D1AP49-F1
#
_cell.length_a   1.000
_cell.length_b   1.000
_cell.length_c   1.000
_cell.angle_alpha   90.00
_cell.angle_beta   90.00
_cell.angle_gamma   90.00
#
_symmetry.space_group_name_H-M   'P 1'
#
loop_
_entity.id
_entity.type
_entity.pdbx_description
1 polymer ?
#
loop_
_entity_poly.entity_id
_entity_poly.type
_entity_poly.pdbx_seq_one_letter_code
_entity_poly.pdbx_strand_id
1 'polypeptide(L)'
;MDSKEALKKLRDLLGEEAYRSVLEELAGTTVYFPAYGAAADREERNLQLKDDFYSGRYDVSDLALKYNLSISRVYKILQAR
;
A
#
# COMPACT_ATOMS: atom_id res chain seq x y z
N MET A 1 -9.59 -18.06 -4.73
CA MET A 1 -8.28 -18.60 -5.16
C MET A 1 -7.56 -19.03 -3.90
N ASP A 2 -7.26 -20.32 -3.78
CA ASP A 2 -6.46 -20.82 -2.67
C ASP A 2 -4.96 -20.56 -2.90
N SER A 3 -4.12 -20.83 -1.90
CA SER A 3 -2.68 -20.56 -2.00
C SER A 3 -1.98 -21.38 -3.09
N LYS A 4 -2.45 -22.60 -3.39
CA LYS A 4 -1.84 -23.44 -4.44
C LYS A 4 -2.18 -22.90 -5.82
N GLU A 5 -3.43 -22.49 -6.02
CA GLU A 5 -3.89 -21.85 -7.25
C GLU A 5 -3.17 -20.52 -7.49
N ALA A 6 -2.95 -19.73 -6.43
CA ALA A 6 -2.22 -18.47 -6.49
C ALA A 6 -0.77 -18.66 -6.95
N LEU A 7 -0.06 -19.63 -6.35
CA LEU A 7 1.31 -19.95 -6.71
C LEU A 7 1.43 -20.47 -8.15
N LYS A 8 0.47 -21.28 -8.61
CA LYS A 8 0.44 -21.74 -10.00
C LYS A 8 0.29 -20.56 -10.97
N LYS A 9 -0.66 -19.66 -10.72
CA LYS A 9 -0.82 -18.45 -11.54
C LYS A 9 0.43 -17.57 -11.52
N LEU A 10 1.08 -17.43 -10.36
CA LEU A 10 2.30 -16.64 -10.23
C LEU A 10 3.43 -17.21 -11.09
N ARG A 11 3.60 -18.54 -11.10
CA ARG A 11 4.56 -19.22 -11.99
C ARG A 11 4.23 -19.00 -13.46
N ASP A 12 2.97 -19.15 -13.83
CA ASP A 12 2.53 -18.98 -15.22
C ASP A 12 2.72 -17.53 -15.72
N LEU A 13 2.59 -16.53 -14.83
CA LEU A 13 2.82 -15.11 -15.13
C LEU A 13 4.29 -14.73 -15.28
N LEU A 14 5.17 -15.29 -14.46
CA LEU A 14 6.59 -14.93 -14.41
C LEU A 14 7.46 -15.77 -15.34
N GLY A 15 7.02 -16.98 -15.69
CA GLY A 15 7.86 -17.98 -16.33
C GLY A 15 8.80 -18.68 -15.35
N GLU A 16 9.37 -19.81 -15.78
CA GLU A 16 10.06 -20.75 -14.90
C GLU A 16 11.32 -20.16 -14.25
N GLU A 17 12.16 -19.44 -15.01
CA GLU A 17 13.41 -18.88 -14.50
C GLU A 17 13.17 -17.81 -13.42
N ALA A 18 12.30 -16.84 -13.68
CA ALA A 18 11.99 -15.79 -12.72
C ALA A 18 11.25 -16.34 -11.48
N TYR A 19 10.36 -17.32 -11.67
CA TYR A 19 9.69 -17.99 -10.57
C TYR A 19 10.68 -18.75 -9.67
N ARG A 20 11.71 -19.37 -10.24
CA ARG A 20 12.77 -20.02 -9.48
C ARG A 20 13.53 -19.04 -8.59
N SER A 21 13.91 -17.88 -9.12
CA SER A 21 14.56 -16.83 -8.30
C SER A 21 13.67 -16.35 -7.16
N VAL A 22 12.36 -16.21 -7.39
CA VAL A 22 11.40 -15.88 -6.33
C VAL A 22 11.41 -16.93 -5.21
N LEU A 23 11.45 -18.22 -5.55
CA LEU A 23 11.51 -19.29 -4.55
C LEU A 23 12.83 -19.29 -3.79
N GLU A 24 13.97 -19.06 -4.47
CA GLU A 24 15.29 -19.04 -3.83
C GLU A 24 15.43 -17.87 -2.87
N GLU A 25 14.94 -16.68 -3.23
CA GLU A 25 15.10 -15.45 -2.43
C GLU A 25 14.03 -15.26 -1.35
N LEU A 26 12.80 -15.75 -1.56
CA LEU A 26 11.66 -15.45 -0.68
C LEU A 26 11.06 -16.67 0.02
N ALA A 27 11.66 -17.86 -0.11
CA ALA A 27 11.22 -19.05 0.61
C ALA A 27 11.12 -18.82 2.13
N GLY A 28 10.03 -19.31 2.74
CA GLY A 28 9.76 -19.13 4.16
C GLY A 28 9.20 -17.76 4.55
N THR A 29 9.09 -16.81 3.61
CA THR A 29 8.52 -15.48 3.85
C THR A 29 7.04 -15.42 3.48
N THR A 30 6.22 -14.80 4.34
CA THR A 30 4.83 -14.48 4.01
C THR A 30 4.78 -13.17 3.23
N VAL A 31 4.35 -13.20 1.97
CA VAL A 31 4.23 -12.02 1.10
C VAL A 31 2.75 -11.65 0.90
N TYR A 32 2.42 -10.38 1.11
CA TYR A 32 1.09 -9.82 0.85
C TYR A 32 1.11 -8.96 -0.42
N PHE A 33 0.25 -9.30 -1.39
CA PHE A 33 0.04 -8.49 -2.58
C PHE A 33 -1.15 -7.54 -2.36
N PRO A 34 -0.93 -6.22 -2.27
CA PRO A 34 -2.03 -5.26 -2.17
C PRO A 34 -2.84 -5.27 -3.47
N ALA A 35 -4.13 -4.90 -3.37
CA ALA A 35 -4.94 -4.64 -4.56
C ALA A 35 -4.27 -3.57 -5.43
N TYR A 36 -4.32 -3.76 -6.75
CA TYR A 36 -3.75 -2.83 -7.71
C TYR A 36 -4.24 -1.39 -7.43
N GLY A 37 -3.31 -0.43 -7.40
CA GLY A 37 -3.56 0.97 -7.01
C GLY A 37 -3.51 1.25 -5.51
N ALA A 38 -3.92 0.31 -4.65
CA ALA A 38 -4.17 0.60 -3.24
C ALA A 38 -2.94 0.95 -2.38
N ALA A 39 -1.72 0.56 -2.78
CA ALA A 39 -0.50 0.89 -2.04
C ALA A 39 0.10 2.23 -2.50
N ALA A 40 0.26 2.41 -3.82
CA ALA A 40 0.74 3.66 -4.42
C ALA A 40 -0.20 4.83 -4.09
N ASP A 41 -1.51 4.63 -4.25
CA ASP A 41 -2.51 5.67 -3.96
C ASP A 41 -2.53 6.04 -2.46
N ARG A 42 -2.19 5.10 -1.56
CA ARG A 42 -2.20 5.37 -0.12
C ARG A 42 -0.98 6.16 0.33
N GLU A 43 0.19 5.87 -0.20
CA GLU A 43 1.42 6.61 0.11
C GLU A 43 1.37 8.00 -0.52
N GLU A 44 0.97 8.09 -1.78
CA GLU A 44 0.81 9.37 -2.48
C GLU A 44 -0.24 10.25 -1.80
N ARG A 45 -1.40 9.69 -1.45
CA ARG A 45 -2.41 10.42 -0.65
C ARG A 45 -1.86 10.88 0.69
N ASN A 46 -1.05 10.07 1.38
CA ASN A 46 -0.48 10.47 2.67
C ASN A 46 0.50 11.64 2.52
N LEU A 47 1.30 11.65 1.45
CA LEU A 47 2.20 12.75 1.14
C LEU A 47 1.41 14.03 0.85
N GLN A 48 0.41 13.97 -0.04
CA GLN A 48 -0.46 15.12 -0.35
C GLN A 48 -1.19 15.66 0.89
N LEU A 49 -1.67 14.77 1.77
CA LEU A 49 -2.30 15.15 3.02
C LEU A 49 -1.32 15.90 3.95
N LYS A 50 -0.07 15.44 4.05
CA LYS A 50 0.97 16.12 4.84
C LYS A 50 1.26 17.51 4.25
N ASP A 51 1.42 17.62 2.94
CA ASP A 51 1.70 18.89 2.27
C ASP A 51 0.54 19.89 2.45
N ASP A 52 -0.71 19.45 2.32
CA ASP A 52 -1.88 20.27 2.60
C ASP A 52 -1.91 20.76 4.04
N PHE A 53 -1.59 19.89 5.01
CA PHE A 53 -1.50 20.26 6.42
C PHE A 53 -0.42 21.32 6.65
N TYR A 54 0.79 21.09 6.11
CA TYR A 54 1.91 22.03 6.25
C TYR A 54 1.73 23.32 5.46
N SER A 55 0.83 23.36 4.48
CA SER A 55 0.44 24.61 3.81
C SER A 55 -0.30 25.61 4.72
N GLY A 56 -0.83 25.14 5.85
CA GLY A 56 -1.62 25.94 6.80
C GLY A 56 -3.03 26.31 6.32
N ARG A 57 -3.45 25.79 5.15
CA ARG A 57 -4.77 26.08 4.54
C ARG A 57 -5.90 25.19 5.02
N TYR A 58 -5.57 24.06 5.65
CA TYR A 58 -6.52 23.04 6.06
C TYR A 58 -6.24 22.62 7.50
N ASP A 59 -7.29 22.50 8.30
CA ASP A 59 -7.19 21.84 9.60
C ASP A 59 -7.41 20.32 9.50
N VAL A 60 -7.29 19.62 10.62
CA VAL A 60 -7.43 18.15 10.65
C VAL A 60 -8.83 17.69 10.24
N SER A 61 -9.87 18.47 10.54
CA SER A 61 -11.26 18.17 10.17
C SER A 61 -11.46 18.35 8.67
N ASP A 62 -10.90 19.41 8.09
CA ASP A 62 -10.92 19.65 6.64
C ASP A 62 -10.24 18.52 5.88
N LEU A 63 -9.07 18.06 6.36
CA LEU A 63 -8.33 16.96 5.75
C LEU A 63 -9.08 15.63 5.85
N ALA A 64 -9.76 15.38 6.97
CA ALA A 64 -10.59 14.19 7.15
C ALA A 64 -11.71 14.12 6.10
N LEU A 65 -12.37 15.26 5.83
CA LEU A 65 -13.40 15.35 4.79
C LEU A 65 -12.80 15.24 3.38
N LYS A 66 -11.75 16.02 3.08
CA LYS A 66 -11.12 16.08 1.75
C LYS A 66 -10.60 14.72 1.27
N TYR A 67 -10.01 13.94 2.18
CA TYR A 67 -9.42 12.64 1.87
C TYR A 67 -10.31 11.44 2.23
N ASN A 68 -11.54 11.70 2.71
CA ASN A 68 -12.49 10.69 3.17
C ASN A 68 -11.86 9.71 4.20
N LEU A 69 -11.25 10.27 5.24
CA LEU A 69 -10.58 9.55 6.33
C LEU A 69 -11.19 9.91 7.67
N SER A 70 -11.06 9.02 8.66
CA SER A 70 -11.36 9.40 10.04
C SER A 70 -10.32 10.38 10.58
N ILE A 71 -10.72 11.27 11.49
CA ILE A 71 -9.83 12.20 12.18
C ILE A 71 -8.63 11.46 12.81
N SER A 72 -8.86 10.33 13.46
CA SER A 72 -7.79 9.51 14.05
C SER A 72 -6.80 8.99 13.00
N ARG A 73 -7.26 8.68 11.78
CA ARG A 73 -6.39 8.24 10.70
C ARG A 73 -5.53 9.39 10.17
N VAL A 74 -6.09 10.60 10.07
CA VAL A 74 -5.34 11.81 9.71
C VAL A 74 -4.22 12.05 10.72
N TYR A 75 -4.50 12.03 12.04
CA TYR A 75 -3.47 12.16 13.07
C TYR A 75 -2.36 11.11 12.96
N LYS A 76 -2.72 9.83 12.72
CA LYS A 76 -1.72 8.77 12.51
C LYS A 76 -0.83 9.02 11.29
N ILE A 77 -1.38 9.59 10.21
CA ILE A 77 -0.61 9.93 9.00
C ILE A 77 0.35 11.09 9.28
N LEU A 78 -0.10 12.12 10.01
CA LEU A 78 0.73 13.26 10.37
C LEU A 78 1.86 12.89 11.35
N GLN A 79 1.61 11.95 12.27
CA GLN A 79 2.60 11.49 13.26
C GLN A 79 3.59 10.46 12.72
N ALA A 80 3.26 9.76 11.62
CA ALA A 80 4.18 8.85 10.97
C ALA A 80 5.34 9.67 10.36
N ARG A 81 6.57 9.45 10.85
CA ARG A 81 7.78 10.10 10.33
C ARG A 81 7.98 9.72 8.87
#